data_AF-A0A242WCZ8-F1
#
_entry.id   AF-A0A242WCZ8-F1
#
_cell.length_a   1.000
_cell.length_b   1.000
_cell.length_c   1.000
_cell.angle_alpha   90.00
_cell.angle_beta   90.00
_cell.angle_gamma   90.00
#
_symmetry.space_group_name_H-M   'P 1'
#
loop_
_entity.id
_entity.type
_entity.pdbx_description
1 polymer ?
#
loop_
_entity_poly.entity_id
_entity_poly.type
_entity_poly.pdbx_seq_one_letter_code
_entity_poly.pdbx_strand_id
1 'polypeptide(L)' 'MNLNEMRADILNKLRNGVELTQGDMTSASRVASSSGHINDKVTYVTVKHTLQSQLKKRGK' A
#
# COMPACT_ATOMS: atom_id res chain seq x y z
N MET A 1 8.75 4.90 -12.09
CA MET A 1 7.61 3.96 -12.00
C MET A 1 6.34 4.73 -12.30
N ASN A 2 5.56 4.27 -13.27
CA ASN A 2 4.27 4.87 -13.62
C ASN A 2 3.20 4.51 -12.56
N LEU A 3 2.11 5.27 -12.49
CA LEU A 3 1.01 5.03 -11.53
C LEU A 3 0.44 3.61 -11.61
N ASN A 4 0.32 3.06 -12.81
CA ASN A 4 -0.18 1.70 -13.02
C ASN A 4 0.78 0.64 -12.49
N GLU A 5 2.09 0.84 -12.64
CA GLU A 5 3.11 -0.06 -12.10
C GLU A 5 3.10 -0.01 -10.56
N MET A 6 3.02 1.19 -9.97
CA MET A 6 2.91 1.35 -8.52
C MET A 6 1.68 0.62 -7.97
N ARG A 7 0.52 0.79 -8.63
CA ARG A 7 -0.71 0.09 -8.27
C ARG A 7 -0.52 -1.42 -8.32
N ALA A 8 0.05 -1.94 -9.41
CA ALA A 8 0.26 -3.38 -9.59
C ALA A 8 1.20 -3.95 -8.53
N ASP A 9 2.29 -3.26 -8.22
CA ASP A 9 3.25 -3.64 -7.18
C ASP A 9 2.58 -3.73 -5.79
N ILE A 10 1.81 -2.71 -5.41
CA ILE A 10 1.10 -2.69 -4.12
C ILE A 10 0.11 -3.85 -4.02
N LEU A 11 -0.70 -4.07 -5.06
CA LEU A 11 -1.67 -5.16 -5.08
C LEU A 11 -0.98 -6.52 -5.03
N ASN A 12 0.14 -6.68 -5.72
CA ASN A 12 0.92 -7.90 -5.68
C ASN A 12 1.48 -8.17 -4.29
N LYS A 13 2.01 -7.16 -3.60
CA LYS A 13 2.51 -7.29 -2.23
C LYS A 13 1.41 -7.66 -1.23
N LEU A 14 0.25 -7.00 -1.32
CA LEU A 14 -0.91 -7.33 -0.50
C LEU A 14 -1.40 -8.76 -0.74
N ARG A 15 -1.50 -9.19 -2.00
CA ARG A 15 -1.96 -10.54 -2.36
C ARG A 15 -1.02 -11.64 -1.88
N ASN A 16 0.28 -11.42 -1.97
CA ASN A 16 1.30 -12.41 -1.61
C ASN A 16 1.70 -12.32 -0.12
N GLY A 17 1.10 -11.42 0.67
CA GLY A 17 1.45 -11.25 2.08
C GLY A 17 2.88 -10.78 2.31
N VAL A 18 3.48 -10.08 1.35
CA VAL A 18 4.83 -9.52 1.45
C VAL A 18 4.84 -8.43 2.54
N GLU A 19 5.91 -8.37 3.34
CA GLU A 19 6.08 -7.31 4.33
C GLU A 19 6.03 -5.94 3.63
N LEU A 20 5.24 -5.03 4.19
CA LEU A 20 5.06 -3.71 3.61
C LEU A 20 6.05 -2.76 4.27
N THR A 21 6.49 -1.78 3.49
CA THR A 21 7.42 -0.75 3.91
C THR A 21 6.75 0.62 3.90
N GLN A 22 7.42 1.61 4.51
CA GLN A 22 7.00 3.02 4.39
C GLN A 22 7.02 3.50 2.93
N GLY A 23 7.87 2.92 2.08
CA GLY A 23 7.88 3.17 0.64
C GLY A 23 6.58 2.74 -0.03
N ASP A 24 6.05 1.56 0.34
CA ASP A 24 4.78 1.05 -0.18
C ASP A 24 3.59 1.93 0.23
N MET A 25 3.61 2.44 1.46
CA MET A 25 2.61 3.43 1.91
C MET A 25 2.68 4.71 1.07
N THR A 26 3.89 5.21 0.79
CA THR A 26 4.08 6.42 -0.01
C THR A 26 3.59 6.21 -1.44
N SER A 27 3.90 5.07 -2.05
CA SER A 27 3.41 4.68 -3.36
C SER A 27 1.88 4.57 -3.37
N ALA A 28 1.27 3.94 -2.37
CA ALA A 28 -0.18 3.79 -2.29
C ALA A 28 -0.89 5.14 -2.10
N SER A 29 -0.30 6.05 -1.31
CA SER A 29 -0.80 7.41 -1.16
C SER A 29 -0.79 8.19 -2.48
N ARG A 30 0.31 8.06 -3.25
CA ARG A 30 0.41 8.66 -4.59
C ARG A 30 -0.64 8.10 -5.54
N VAL A 31 -0.81 6.77 -5.58
CA VAL A 31 -1.83 6.12 -6.42
C VAL A 31 -3.24 6.60 -6.04
N ALA A 32 -3.58 6.59 -4.75
CA ALA A 32 -4.89 7.02 -4.26
C ALA A 32 -5.20 8.50 -4.53
N SER A 33 -4.17 9.35 -4.50
CA SER A 33 -4.31 10.79 -4.75
C SER A 33 -4.48 11.09 -6.24
N SER A 34 -3.82 10.33 -7.11
CA SER A 34 -3.80 10.60 -8.55
C SER A 34 -4.83 9.82 -9.37
N SER A 35 -5.35 8.68 -8.89
CA SER A 35 -6.08 7.77 -9.77
C SER A 35 -7.56 8.10 -10.01
N GLY A 36 -8.20 8.92 -9.18
CA GLY A 36 -9.65 9.14 -9.25
C GLY A 36 -10.53 7.91 -8.93
N HIS A 37 -9.97 6.70 -8.89
CA HIS A 37 -10.71 5.47 -8.57
C HIS A 37 -10.80 5.26 -7.06
N ILE A 38 -12.01 5.03 -6.55
CA ILE A 38 -12.25 4.78 -5.12
C ILE A 38 -11.48 3.55 -4.61
N ASN A 39 -11.27 2.54 -5.45
CA ASN A 39 -10.57 1.32 -5.09
C ASN A 39 -9.11 1.57 -4.70
N ASP A 40 -8.47 2.58 -5.28
CA ASP A 40 -7.09 2.95 -4.92
C ASP A 40 -7.03 3.63 -3.55
N LYS A 41 -8.06 4.41 -3.18
CA LYS A 41 -8.19 4.97 -1.83
C LYS A 41 -8.39 3.86 -0.79
N VAL A 42 -9.22 2.87 -1.09
CA VAL A 42 -9.40 1.68 -0.24
C VAL A 42 -8.07 0.93 -0.09
N THR A 43 -7.35 0.73 -1.20
CA THR A 43 -6.03 0.08 -1.19
C THR A 43 -5.04 0.82 -0.29
N TYR A 44 -5.00 2.15 -0.36
CA TYR A 44 -4.15 2.96 0.54
C TYR A 44 -4.48 2.76 2.02
N VAL A 45 -5.76 2.75 2.40
CA VAL A 45 -6.18 2.49 3.78
C VAL A 45 -5.75 1.10 4.23
N THR A 46 -5.91 0.08 3.38
CA THR A 46 -5.47 -1.29 3.65
C THR A 46 -3.96 -1.38 3.87
N VAL A 47 -3.16 -0.74 3.01
CA VAL A 47 -1.70 -0.66 3.16
C VAL A 47 -1.31 -0.02 4.49
N LYS A 48 -1.94 1.11 4.83
CA LYS A 48 -1.70 1.81 6.10
C LYS A 48 -1.98 0.92 7.32
N HIS A 49 -3.13 0.26 7.35
CA HIS A 49 -3.49 -0.65 8.45
C HIS A 49 -2.54 -1.83 8.56
N THR A 50 -2.18 -2.43 7.42
CA THR A 50 -1.28 -3.58 7.38
C THR A 50 0.11 -3.21 7.89
N LEU A 51 0.66 -2.08 7.44
CA LEU A 51 1.95 -1.57 7.90
C LEU A 51 1.96 -1.24 9.40
N GLN A 52 0.91 -0.59 9.91
CA GLN A 52 0.78 -0.32 11.35
C GLN A 52 0.75 -1.62 12.18
N SER A 53 0.05 -2.64 11.69
CA SER A 53 0.02 -3.95 12.33
C SER A 53 1.39 -4.62 12.35
N GLN A 54 2.14 -4.56 11.24
CA GLN A 54 3.51 -5.09 11.14
C GLN A 54 4.46 -4.40 12.13
N LEU A 55 4.40 -3.07 12.22
CA LEU A 55 5.22 -2.30 13.16
C LEU A 55 4.88 -2.63 14.62
N LYS A 56 3.59 -2.79 14.95
CA LYS A 56 3.16 -3.19 16.30
C LYS A 56 3.65 -4.58 16.68
N LYS A 57 3.71 -5.52 15.72
CA LYS A 57 4.24 -6.88 15.95
C LYS A 57 5.76 -6.90 16.15
N ARG A 58 6.50 -6.00 15.51
CA ARG A 58 7.97 -5.89 15.63
C ARG A 58 8.45 -5.23 16.92
N GLY A 59 7.64 -4.34 17.50
CA GLY A 59 7.98 -3.64 18.74
C GLY A 59 7.69 -4.41 20.04
N LYS A 60 7.45 -5.73 19.95
CA LYS A 60 7.10 -6.61 21.07
C LYS A 60 8.12 -7.74 21.15
#